data_AF-A0A5B8NK38-F1
#
_entry.id   AF-A0A5B8NK38-F1
#
_cell.length_a   1.000
_cell.length_b   1.000
_cell.length_c   1.000
_cell.angle_alpha   90.00
_cell.angle_beta   90.00
_cell.angle_gamma   90.00
#
_symmetry.space_group_name_H-M   'P 1'
#
loop_
_entity.id
_entity.type
_entity.pdbx_description
1 polymer ?
#
loop_
_entity_poly.entity_id
_entity_poly.type
_entity_poly.pdbx_seq_one_letter_code
_entity_poly.pdbx_strand_id
1 'polypeptide(L)' 'MNDLRYQMLIVWSEEDNCYLVHLPNFPEQTYRTHGNSYEEAAKNGQEVLELLLEEDDLLMV' A
#
# COMPACT_ATOMS: atom_id res chain seq x y z
N MET A 1 -1.80 -7.51 16.02
CA MET A 1 -1.45 -7.11 14.63
C MET A 1 -1.29 -8.40 13.86
N ASN A 2 -2.12 -8.60 12.83
CA ASN A 2 -1.90 -9.68 11.87
C ASN A 2 -0.52 -9.48 11.26
N ASP A 3 0.28 -10.53 11.19
CA ASP A 3 1.61 -10.50 10.60
C ASP A 3 1.47 -10.54 9.07
N LEU A 4 0.97 -9.45 8.48
CA LEU A 4 0.68 -9.34 7.04
C LEU A 4 2.00 -9.37 6.25
N ARG A 5 2.21 -10.44 5.48
CA ARG A 5 3.46 -10.67 4.72
C ARG A 5 3.31 -10.36 3.24
N TYR A 6 3.01 -9.11 2.92
CA TYR A 6 2.86 -8.62 1.56
C TYR A 6 4.01 -7.70 1.16
N GLN A 7 4.35 -7.70 -0.13
CA GLN A 7 5.32 -6.75 -0.66
C GLN A 7 4.68 -5.37 -0.77
N MET A 8 5.44 -4.34 -0.39
CA MET A 8 5.08 -2.95 -0.55
C MET A 8 6.27 -2.22 -1.16
N LEU A 9 6.06 -1.61 -2.33
CA LEU A 9 7.07 -0.78 -2.98
C LEU A 9 6.71 0.69 -2.72
N ILE A 10 7.66 1.43 -2.15
CA ILE A 10 7.56 2.87 -1.94
C ILE A 10 8.52 3.53 -2.93
N VAL A 11 8.00 4.39 -3.80
CA VAL A 11 8.79 5.04 -4.87
C VAL A 11 8.57 6.55 -4.84
N TRP A 12 9.64 7.33 -5.06
CA TRP A 12 9.52 8.78 -5.21
C TRP A 12 8.93 9.13 -6.59
N SER A 13 7.92 10.01 -6.61
CA SER A 13 7.38 10.62 -7.83
C SER A 13 7.86 12.06 -7.92
N GLU A 14 8.64 12.37 -8.96
CA GLU A 14 9.02 13.76 -9.27
C GLU A 14 7.81 14.59 -9.73
N GLU A 15 6.82 13.96 -10.36
CA GLU A 15 5.61 14.64 -10.86
C GLU A 15 4.70 15.06 -9.71
N ASP A 16 4.50 14.18 -8.73
CA ASP A 16 3.60 14.40 -7.60
C ASP A 16 4.31 14.98 -6.37
N ASN A 17 5.65 15.04 -6.40
CA ASN A 17 6.50 15.47 -5.28
C ASN A 17 6.17 14.75 -3.96
N CYS A 18 5.91 13.44 -4.05
CA CYS A 18 5.62 12.58 -2.90
C CYS A 18 6.04 11.13 -3.16
N TYR A 19 6.00 10.31 -2.12
CA TYR A 19 6.19 8.86 -2.24
C TYR A 19 4.88 8.19 -2.61
N LEU A 20 4.88 7.40 -3.68
CA LEU A 20 3.78 6.55 -4.10
C LEU A 20 3.97 5.13 -3.58
N VAL A 21 2.87 4.45 -3.30
CA VAL A 21 2.86 3.08 -2.78
C VAL A 21 2.22 2.14 -3.79
N HIS A 22 2.98 1.13 -4.21
CA HIS A 22 2.51 0.03 -5.05
C HIS A 22 2.47 -1.27 -4.25
N LEU A 23 1.36 -2.00 -4.37
CA LEU A 23 1.16 -3.33 -3.79
C LEU A 23 1.07 -4.35 -4.93
N PRO A 24 2.16 -5.07 -5.30
CA PRO A 24 2.22 -5.91 -6.50
C PRO A 24 1.20 -7.04 -6.56
N ASN A 25 0.67 -7.46 -5.41
CA ASN A 25 -0.36 -8.48 -5.31
C ASN A 25 -1.74 -7.99 -5.80
N PHE A 26 -1.93 -6.69 -5.97
CA PHE A 26 -3.22 -6.06 -6.31
C PHE A 26 -3.08 -5.21 -7.58
N PRO A 27 -2.97 -5.84 -8.77
CA PRO A 27 -2.49 -5.19 -10.01
C PRO A 27 -3.49 -4.25 -10.69
N GLU A 28 -4.73 -4.13 -10.20
CA GLU A 28 -5.77 -3.31 -10.85
C GLU A 28 -5.43 -1.82 -10.87
N GLN A 29 -4.64 -1.37 -9.89
CA GLN A 29 -4.16 0.00 -9.79
C GLN A 29 -2.67 -0.01 -9.38
N THR A 30 -1.83 0.60 -10.22
CA THR A 30 -0.38 0.64 -10.03
C THR A 30 0.03 1.31 -8.72
N TYR A 31 -0.58 2.45 -8.37
CA TYR A 31 -0.30 3.14 -7.10
C TYR A 31 -1.58 3.28 -6.31
N ARG A 32 -1.59 2.72 -5.10
CA ARG A 32 -2.78 2.59 -4.25
C ARG A 32 -2.94 3.75 -3.26
N THR A 33 -1.82 4.35 -2.85
CA THR A 33 -1.79 5.52 -1.95
C THR A 33 -0.45 6.24 -2.04
N HIS A 34 -0.27 7.29 -1.24
CA HIS A 34 0.94 8.10 -1.21
C HIS A 34 1.28 8.58 0.21
N GLY A 35 2.43 9.23 0.37
CA GLY A 35 2.87 9.90 1.60
C GLY A 35 4.01 10.88 1.35
N ASN A 36 4.21 11.84 2.25
CA ASN A 36 5.27 12.86 2.13
C ASN A 36 6.59 12.41 2.77
N SER A 37 6.57 11.32 3.53
CA SER A 37 7.75 10.63 4.05
C SER A 37 7.64 9.12 3.86
N TYR A 38 8.74 8.40 4.07
CA TYR A 38 8.73 6.93 4.06
C TYR A 38 7.75 6.36 5.10
N GLU A 39 7.70 6.94 6.30
CA GLU A 39 6.84 6.50 7.38
C GLU A 39 5.37 6.73 7.08
N GLU A 40 5.01 7.90 6.53
CA GLU A 40 3.64 8.20 6.13
C GLU A 40 3.19 7.27 5.00
N ALA A 41 4.02 7.08 3.98
CA ALA A 41 3.72 6.18 2.87
C ALA A 41 3.55 4.73 3.34
N ALA A 42 4.43 4.24 4.21
CA ALA A 42 4.32 2.88 4.77
C ALA A 42 3.04 2.72 5.60
N LYS A 43 2.69 3.71 6.43
CA LYS A 43 1.47 3.68 7.24
C LYS A 43 0.22 3.66 6.35
N ASN A 44 0.12 4.59 5.41
CA ASN A 44 -1.02 4.66 4.49
C ASN A 44 -1.11 3.36 3.65
N GLY A 45 0.03 2.81 3.24
CA GLY A 45 0.09 1.54 2.53
C GLY A 45 -0.44 0.35 3.34
N GLN A 46 -0.17 0.31 4.65
CA GLN A 46 -0.72 -0.72 5.54
C GLN A 46 -2.24 -0.59 5.68
N GLU A 47 -2.75 0.62 5.87
CA GLU A 47 -4.19 0.88 5.95
C GLU A 47 -4.91 0.44 4.66
N VAL A 48 -4.35 0.76 3.49
CA VAL A 48 -4.93 0.34 2.21
C VAL A 48 -4.79 -1.17 1.99
N LEU A 49 -3.69 -1.80 2.41
CA LEU A 49 -3.56 -3.25 2.33
C LEU A 49 -4.63 -3.96 3.18
N GLU A 50 -4.93 -3.46 4.37
CA GLU A 50 -6.00 -4.00 5.21
C GLU A 50 -7.36 -3.91 4.51
N LEU A 51 -7.69 -2.77 3.91
CA LEU A 51 -8.93 -2.58 3.15
C LEU A 51 -9.03 -3.53 1.94
N LEU A 52 -7.94 -3.70 1.18
CA LEU A 52 -7.93 -4.61 0.02
C LEU A 52 -8.13 -6.08 0.43
N LEU A 53 -7.56 -6.48 1.56
CA LEU A 53 -7.75 -7.82 2.10
C LEU A 53 -9.16 -8.02 2.66
N GLU A 54 -9.82 -6.97 3.17
CA GLU A 54 -11.24 -7.00 3.53
C GLU A 54 -12.13 -7.16 2.30
N GLU A 55 -11.90 -6.36 1.25
CA GLU A 55 -12.68 -6.39 0.01
C GLU A 55 -12.59 -7.75 -0.71
N ASP A 56 -11.41 -8.39 -0.68
CA ASP A 56 -11.18 -9.70 -1.30
C ASP A 56 -11.58 -10.89 -0.39
N ASP A 57 -12.22 -10.66 0.76
CA ASP A 57 -12.55 -11.69 1.78
C ASP A 57 -11.31 -12.49 2.29
N LEU A 58 -10.11 -11.92 2.13
CA LEU A 58 -8.83 -12.54 2.50
C LEU A 58 -8.43 -12.34 3.97
N LEU A 59 -9.18 -11.52 4.74
CA LEU A 59 -8.93 -11.34 6.18
C LEU A 59 -9.54 -12.43 7.09
N MET A 60 -10.31 -13.40 6.55
CA MET A 60 -10.94 -14.47 7.34
C MET A 60 -10.17 -15.81 7.38
N VAL A 61 -8.90 -15.85 6.96
CA VAL A 61 -8.05 -17.06 6.97
C VAL A 61 -6.93 -17.04 8.00
#